data_AF-A0A3B8QL83-F1
#
_entry.id   AF-A0A3B8QL83-F1
#
_cell.length_a   1.000
_cell.length_b   1.000
_cell.length_c   1.000
_cell.angle_alpha   90.00
_cell.angle_beta   90.00
_cell.angle_gamma   90.00
#
_symmetry.space_group_name_H-M   'P 1'
#
loop_
_entity.id
_entity.type
_entity.pdbx_description
1 polymer ?
#
loop_
_entity_poly.entity_id
_entity_poly.type
_entity_poly.pdbx_seq_one_letter_code
_entity_poly.pdbx_strand_id
1 'polypeptide(L)'
;KLAEAYGVEYSDKRVRSVLMALIGGSVPALGALPFFSLVQSIPVIGWSVGACASSILSGASTYAVGHIVRRHFEAGGDFENFDSADVREAFDSLIEKGKSVTKKLGRKSNAKKASTVEAV
;
A
#
# COMPACT_ATOMS: atom_id res chain seq x y z
N LYS A 1 -15.03 15.38 1.86
CA LYS A 1 -13.73 16.07 1.69
C LYS A 1 -13.13 15.95 0.30
N LEU A 2 -12.57 14.81 -0.18
CA LEU A 2 -12.07 14.73 -1.57
C LEU A 2 -13.23 14.84 -2.58
N ALA A 3 -14.24 13.97 -2.50
CA ALA A 3 -15.40 14.03 -3.40
C ALA A 3 -16.11 15.39 -3.36
N GLU A 4 -16.31 15.93 -2.16
CA GLU A 4 -16.90 17.25 -1.90
C GLU A 4 -16.13 18.41 -2.55
N ALA A 5 -14.79 18.37 -2.57
CA ALA A 5 -13.97 19.40 -3.21
C ALA A 5 -14.07 19.38 -4.74
N TYR A 6 -14.42 18.24 -5.33
CA TYR A 6 -14.63 18.08 -6.77
C TYR A 6 -16.13 18.14 -7.16
N GLY A 7 -17.04 18.38 -6.21
CA GLY A 7 -18.49 18.43 -6.48
C GLY A 7 -19.11 17.07 -6.82
N VAL A 8 -18.47 15.99 -6.37
CA VAL A 8 -18.77 14.60 -6.73
C VAL A 8 -19.74 13.98 -5.72
N GLU A 9 -20.70 13.18 -6.18
CA GLU A 9 -21.75 12.59 -5.33
C GLU A 9 -21.17 11.51 -4.39
N TYR A 10 -21.29 11.73 -3.09
CA TYR A 10 -20.70 10.83 -2.09
C TYR A 10 -21.74 9.84 -1.54
N SER A 11 -21.52 8.55 -1.78
CA SER A 11 -22.28 7.47 -1.15
C SER A 11 -21.35 6.50 -0.45
N ASP A 12 -21.44 6.40 0.88
CA ASP A 12 -20.57 5.55 1.72
C ASP A 12 -20.58 4.08 1.23
N LYS A 13 -21.75 3.57 0.81
CA LYS A 13 -21.89 2.21 0.30
C LYS A 13 -21.13 2.00 -1.01
N ARG A 14 -21.23 2.95 -1.95
CA ARG A 14 -20.55 2.89 -3.26
C ARG A 14 -19.04 3.02 -3.10
N VAL A 15 -18.59 4.00 -2.31
CA VAL A 15 -17.17 4.21 -2.00
C VAL A 15 -16.55 2.98 -1.35
N ARG A 16 -17.20 2.41 -0.33
CA ARG A 16 -16.72 1.18 0.30
C ARG A 16 -16.65 0.02 -0.68
N SER A 17 -17.66 -0.15 -1.54
CA SER A 17 -17.67 -1.23 -2.54
C SER A 17 -16.48 -1.11 -3.51
N VAL A 18 -16.21 0.10 -4.02
CA VAL A 18 -15.08 0.36 -4.93
C VAL A 18 -13.75 0.09 -4.24
N LEU A 19 -13.57 0.58 -3.02
CA LEU A 19 -12.35 0.36 -2.23
C LEU A 19 -12.14 -1.13 -1.93
N MET A 20 -13.20 -1.84 -1.55
CA MET A 20 -13.14 -3.28 -1.30
C MET A 20 -12.86 -4.07 -2.58
N ALA A 21 -13.37 -3.66 -3.74
CA ALA A 21 -13.05 -4.29 -5.02
C ALA A 21 -11.58 -4.09 -5.40
N LEU A 22 -11.04 -2.87 -5.20
CA LEU A 22 -9.64 -2.56 -5.49
C LEU A 22 -8.68 -3.32 -4.54
N ILE A 23 -8.92 -3.22 -3.24
CA ILE A 23 -8.08 -3.85 -2.22
C ILE A 23 -8.28 -5.38 -2.23
N GLY A 24 -9.53 -5.85 -2.17
CA GLY A 24 -9.88 -7.27 -2.14
C GLY A 24 -9.49 -8.00 -3.43
N GLY A 25 -9.53 -7.32 -4.58
CA GLY A 25 -8.97 -7.85 -5.80
C GLY A 25 -7.46 -8.03 -5.73
N SER A 26 -6.71 -7.11 -5.10
CA SER A 26 -5.23 -7.10 -5.07
C SER A 26 -4.58 -8.16 -4.15
N VAL A 27 -5.41 -8.96 -3.47
CA VAL A 27 -5.00 -9.98 -2.49
C VAL A 27 -4.13 -11.16 -3.00
N PRO A 28 -4.09 -11.57 -4.29
CA PRO A 28 -3.31 -12.76 -4.68
C PRO A 28 -1.82 -12.70 -4.30
N ALA A 29 -1.26 -11.52 -4.07
CA ALA A 29 0.15 -11.35 -3.72
C ALA A 29 0.52 -11.68 -2.26
N LEU A 30 -0.44 -11.86 -1.35
CA LEU A 30 -0.17 -12.09 0.08
C LEU A 30 -0.19 -13.58 0.50
N GLY A 31 -0.77 -14.47 -0.31
CA GLY A 31 -0.87 -15.90 0.00
C GLY A 31 0.42 -16.70 -0.23
N ALA A 32 1.46 -16.10 -0.81
CA ALA A 32 2.68 -16.78 -1.26
C ALA A 32 3.88 -16.63 -0.31
N LEU A 33 3.66 -16.41 1.00
CA LEU A 33 4.76 -16.34 1.97
C LEU A 33 4.77 -17.56 2.91
N PRO A 34 5.26 -18.73 2.47
CA PRO A 34 5.44 -19.91 3.33
C PRO A 34 6.55 -19.76 4.38
N PHE A 35 7.17 -18.58 4.51
CA PHE A 35 8.32 -18.32 5.39
C PHE A 35 8.04 -17.37 6.57
N PHE A 36 6.79 -16.93 6.79
CA PHE A 36 6.45 -16.06 7.93
C PHE A 36 6.82 -16.69 9.28
N SER A 37 6.72 -18.02 9.40
CA SER A 37 6.99 -18.74 10.65
C SER A 37 8.45 -18.77 11.09
N LEU A 38 9.43 -18.61 10.17
CA LEU A 38 10.86 -18.70 10.54
C LEU A 38 11.44 -17.37 11.03
N VAL A 39 10.85 -16.25 10.62
CA VAL A 39 11.26 -14.89 11.03
C VAL A 39 10.64 -14.50 12.39
N GLN A 40 9.51 -15.11 12.76
CA GLN A 40 8.85 -14.86 14.04
C GLN A 40 9.44 -15.63 15.23
N SER A 41 10.39 -16.55 15.01
CA SER A 41 11.06 -17.27 16.10
C SER A 41 12.00 -16.40 16.94
N ILE A 42 12.29 -15.16 16.50
CA ILE A 42 13.10 -14.18 17.25
C ILE A 42 12.20 -12.96 17.56
N PRO A 43 11.45 -12.98 18.67
CA PRO A 43 10.35 -12.04 18.95
C PRO A 43 10.77 -10.56 19.08
N VAL A 44 12.07 -10.26 19.26
CA VAL A 44 12.54 -8.89 19.53
C VAL A 44 12.99 -8.15 18.26
N ILE A 45 13.69 -8.83 17.34
CA ILE A 45 14.26 -8.19 16.14
C ILE A 45 13.25 -8.22 14.98
N GLY A 46 12.45 -9.29 14.86
CA GLY A 46 11.46 -9.46 13.80
C GLY A 46 10.31 -8.47 13.87
N TRP A 47 9.82 -8.14 15.07
CA TRP A 47 8.68 -7.25 15.24
C TRP A 47 9.01 -5.79 14.92
N SER A 48 10.21 -5.32 15.29
CA SER A 48 10.65 -3.94 15.04
C SER A 48 10.79 -3.64 13.54
N VAL A 49 11.36 -4.57 12.77
CA VAL A 49 11.50 -4.43 11.30
C VAL A 49 10.14 -4.60 10.62
N GLY A 50 9.32 -5.55 11.09
CA GLY A 50 7.96 -5.77 10.58
C GLY A 50 7.04 -4.57 10.80
N ALA A 51 7.13 -3.90 11.96
CA ALA A 51 6.33 -2.72 12.28
C ALA A 51 6.66 -1.53 11.37
N CYS A 52 7.95 -1.25 11.15
CA CYS A 52 8.35 -0.20 10.21
C CYS A 52 7.93 -0.51 8.77
N ALA A 53 8.10 -1.75 8.32
CA ALA A 53 7.70 -2.16 6.97
C ALA A 53 6.18 -2.09 6.78
N SER A 54 5.41 -2.51 7.80
CA SER A 54 3.94 -2.44 7.79
C SER A 54 3.44 -0.99 7.74
N SER A 55 4.06 -0.08 8.48
CA SER A 55 3.72 1.36 8.46
C SER A 55 3.98 2.00 7.09
N ILE A 56 5.11 1.66 6.45
CA ILE A 56 5.41 2.19 5.11
C ILE A 56 4.45 1.59 4.07
N LEU A 57 4.15 0.30 4.17
CA LEU A 57 3.24 -0.38 3.25
C LEU A 57 1.80 0.12 3.39
N SER A 58 1.31 0.32 4.62
CA SER A 58 -0.04 0.86 4.88
C SER A 58 -0.17 2.32 4.45
N GLY A 59 0.89 3.11 4.61
CA GLY A 59 0.97 4.47 4.07
C GLY A 59 0.97 4.48 2.54
N ALA A 60 1.78 3.62 1.92
CA ALA A 60 1.87 3.50 0.46
C ALA A 60 0.56 3.02 -0.17
N SER A 61 -0.13 2.06 0.45
CA SER A 61 -1.42 1.58 -0.05
C SER A 61 -2.49 2.65 0.01
N THR A 62 -2.59 3.35 1.16
CA THR A 62 -3.54 4.46 1.33
C THR A 62 -3.26 5.61 0.37
N TYR A 63 -1.97 5.94 0.16
CA TYR A 63 -1.55 6.95 -0.81
C TYR A 63 -1.90 6.56 -2.25
N ALA A 64 -1.63 5.31 -2.63
CA ALA A 64 -1.93 4.82 -3.98
C ALA A 64 -3.43 4.90 -4.29
N VAL A 65 -4.28 4.46 -3.35
CA VAL A 65 -5.75 4.59 -3.47
C VAL A 65 -6.15 6.06 -3.65
N GLY A 66 -5.68 6.96 -2.78
CA GLY A 66 -6.01 8.38 -2.85
C GLY A 66 -5.52 9.03 -4.15
N HIS A 67 -4.35 8.64 -4.65
CA HIS A 67 -3.78 9.13 -5.90
C HIS A 67 -4.62 8.75 -7.11
N ILE A 68 -5.10 7.50 -7.16
CA ILE A 68 -5.96 7.01 -8.25
C ILE A 68 -7.32 7.72 -8.23
N VAL A 69 -7.97 7.78 -7.06
CA VAL A 69 -9.28 8.45 -6.91
C VAL A 69 -9.18 9.93 -7.27
N ARG A 70 -8.11 10.61 -6.81
CA ARG A 70 -7.86 12.01 -7.19
C ARG A 70 -7.72 12.17 -8.71
N ARG A 71 -6.92 11.33 -9.36
CA ARG A 71 -6.72 11.39 -10.82
C ARG A 71 -8.02 11.13 -11.58
N HIS A 72 -8.86 10.23 -11.08
CA HIS A 72 -10.17 9.95 -11.65
C HIS A 72 -11.11 11.15 -11.54
N PHE A 73 -11.09 11.85 -10.40
CA PHE A 73 -11.89 13.06 -10.20
C PHE A 73 -11.37 14.25 -11.02
N GLU A 74 -10.05 14.39 -11.17
CA GLU A 74 -9.44 15.39 -12.06
C GLU A 74 -9.81 15.16 -13.53
N ALA A 75 -10.04 13.90 -13.93
CA ALA A 75 -10.54 13.55 -15.26
C ALA A 75 -12.05 13.76 -15.43
N GLY A 76 -12.76 14.23 -14.39
CA GLY A 76 -14.21 14.46 -14.40
C GLY A 76 -15.04 13.20 -14.13
N GLY A 77 -14.43 12.12 -13.64
CA GLY A 77 -15.13 10.90 -13.22
C GLY A 77 -15.72 11.00 -11.81
N ASP A 78 -16.67 10.12 -11.51
CA ASP A 78 -17.26 9.89 -10.19
C ASP A 78 -17.10 8.40 -9.80
N PHE A 79 -17.37 8.06 -8.54
CA PHE A 79 -17.46 6.70 -8.00
C PHE A 79 -18.50 5.82 -8.72
N GLU A 80 -19.49 6.38 -9.40
CA GLU A 80 -20.42 5.63 -10.26
C GLU A 80 -19.74 5.08 -11.52
N ASN A 81 -18.85 5.86 -12.12
CA ASN A 81 -18.10 5.52 -13.33
C ASN A 81 -16.70 5.00 -13.02
N PHE A 82 -16.43 4.61 -11.78
CA PHE A 82 -15.13 4.13 -11.37
C PHE A 82 -15.02 2.61 -11.60
N ASP A 83 -14.23 2.21 -12.59
CA ASP A 83 -13.90 0.81 -12.80
C ASP A 83 -12.62 0.42 -12.05
N SER A 84 -12.77 -0.47 -11.08
CA SER A 84 -11.66 -1.02 -10.31
C SER A 84 -10.69 -1.88 -11.15
N ALA A 85 -11.13 -2.43 -12.28
CA ALA A 85 -10.30 -3.23 -13.18
C ALA A 85 -9.32 -2.36 -13.96
N ASP A 86 -9.77 -1.21 -14.47
CA ASP A 86 -8.94 -0.30 -15.28
C ASP A 86 -7.78 0.31 -14.47
N VAL A 87 -8.04 0.61 -13.21
CA VAL A 87 -7.03 1.22 -12.32
C VAL A 87 -6.22 0.18 -11.55
N ARG A 88 -6.52 -1.11 -11.72
CA ARG A 88 -5.86 -2.21 -11.01
C ARG A 88 -4.39 -2.30 -11.35
N GLU A 89 -4.06 -2.25 -12.64
CA GLU A 89 -2.68 -2.28 -13.10
C GLU A 89 -1.90 -1.05 -12.61
N ALA A 90 -2.53 0.12 -12.61
CA ALA A 90 -1.96 1.33 -12.05
C ALA A 90 -1.73 1.19 -10.53
N PHE A 91 -2.66 0.59 -9.80
CA PHE A 91 -2.53 0.31 -8.38
C PHE A 91 -1.39 -0.66 -8.09
N ASP A 92 -1.33 -1.80 -8.80
CA ASP A 92 -0.26 -2.79 -8.66
C ASP A 92 1.11 -2.17 -9.00
N SER A 93 1.18 -1.33 -10.05
CA SER A 93 2.39 -0.59 -10.40
C SER A 93 2.83 0.39 -9.29
N LEU A 94 1.89 1.11 -8.67
CA LEU A 94 2.18 2.02 -7.56
C LEU A 94 2.65 1.27 -6.31
N ILE A 95 2.01 0.15 -5.99
CA ILE A 95 2.40 -0.73 -4.90
C ILE A 95 3.77 -1.36 -5.17
N GLU A 96 4.05 -1.79 -6.40
CA GLU A 96 5.34 -2.38 -6.79
C GLU A 96 6.47 -1.34 -6.78
N LYS A 97 6.20 -0.12 -7.25
CA LYS A 97 7.09 1.03 -7.06
C LYS A 97 7.35 1.27 -5.58
N GLY A 98 6.30 1.25 -4.75
CA GLY A 98 6.40 1.31 -3.29
C GLY A 98 7.31 0.23 -2.72
N LYS A 99 7.11 -1.04 -3.09
CA LYS A 99 7.95 -2.19 -2.71
C LYS A 99 9.40 -2.01 -3.14
N SER A 100 9.66 -1.47 -4.33
CA SER A 100 11.02 -1.23 -4.82
C SER A 100 11.73 -0.12 -4.03
N VAL A 101 11.00 0.94 -3.67
CA VAL A 101 11.49 2.06 -2.86
C VAL A 101 11.77 1.57 -1.44
N THR A 102 10.87 0.80 -0.84
CA THR A 102 11.08 0.20 0.49
C THR A 102 12.21 -0.83 0.48
N LYS A 103 12.40 -1.61 -0.60
CA LYS A 103 13.55 -2.50 -0.75
C LYS A 103 14.87 -1.72 -0.83
N LYS A 104 14.91 -0.61 -1.56
CA LYS A 104 16.08 0.28 -1.64
C LYS A 104 16.37 0.97 -0.30
N LEU A 105 15.34 1.46 0.38
CA LEU A 105 15.43 2.08 1.71
C LEU A 105 15.81 1.05 2.79
N GLY A 106 15.23 -0.15 2.73
CA GLY A 106 15.52 -1.28 3.60
C GLY A 106 16.95 -1.79 3.43
N ARG A 107 17.48 -1.81 2.20
CA ARG A 107 18.89 -2.15 1.94
C ARG A 107 19.86 -1.08 2.46
N LYS A 108 19.51 0.21 2.37
CA LYS A 108 20.27 1.30 3.01
C LYS A 108 20.16 1.27 4.55
N SER A 109 19.00 0.90 5.09
CA SER A 109 18.77 0.74 6.54
C SER A 109 19.53 -0.45 7.10
N ASN A 110 19.60 -1.57 6.37
CA ASN A 110 20.38 -2.75 6.77
C ASN A 110 21.90 -2.46 6.74
N ALA A 111 22.38 -1.71 5.75
CA ALA A 111 23.78 -1.24 5.70
C ALA A 111 24.14 -0.25 6.82
N LYS A 112 23.19 0.58 7.29
CA LYS A 112 23.39 1.53 8.40
C LYS A 112 23.20 0.87 9.78
N LYS A 113 22.40 -0.19 9.87
CA LYS A 113 22.18 -0.96 11.10
C LYS A 113 23.31 -1.97 11.35
N ALA A 114 23.91 -2.53 10.30
CA ALA A 114 25.13 -3.34 10.38
C ALA A 114 26.31 -2.55 10.98
N SER A 115 26.47 -1.26 10.64
CA SER A 115 27.53 -0.42 11.20
C SER A 115 27.32 0.04 12.66
N THR A 116 26.13 -0.16 13.23
CA THR A 116 25.83 0.21 14.63
C THR A 116 25.82 -1.00 15.55
N VAL A 117 25.62 -2.21 15.03
CA VAL A 117 25.72 -3.46 15.81
C VAL A 117 27.16 -3.97 15.94
N GLU A 118 28.12 -3.49 15.13
CA GLU A 118 29.56 -3.77 15.33
C GLU A 118 30.26 -2.78 16.27
N ALA A 119 29.57 -1.74 16.75
CA ALA A 119 30.14 -0.71 17.63
C ALA A 119 29.57 -0.71 19.06
N VAL A 120 28.84 -1.77 19.45
CA VAL A 120 28.38 -2.05 20.83
C VAL A 120 28.79 -3.45 21.23
#